data_AF-A0AAD2KLU6-F1
#
_entry.id   AF-A0AAD2KLU6-F1
#
_cell.length_a   1.000
_cell.length_b   1.000
_cell.length_c   1.000
_cell.angle_alpha   90.00
_cell.angle_beta   90.00
_cell.angle_gamma   90.00
#
_symmetry.space_group_name_H-M   'P 1'
#
loop_
_entity.id
_entity.type
_entity.pdbx_description
1 polymer ?
#
loop_
_entity_poly.entity_id
_entity_poly.type
_entity_poly.pdbx_seq_one_letter_code
_entity_poly.pdbx_strand_id
1 'polypeptide(L)'
;MTFKAPLSYAELRAIRERQSWNADVITLLWEVKRLRSVLLRAHQLSNDFKRPAGVTAGLYDDFMETLRAEPCVIERDQDVREMMEEPAKLRKGMAPR
;
A
#
# COMPACT_ATOMS: atom_id res chain seq x y z
N MET A 1 9.86 -20.26 6.49
CA MET A 1 10.38 -19.20 7.38
C MET A 1 9.18 -18.38 7.83
N THR A 2 8.92 -18.30 9.12
CA THR A 2 7.78 -17.52 9.65
C THR A 2 8.18 -16.05 9.65
N PHE A 3 8.00 -15.39 8.51
CA PHE A 3 8.15 -13.93 8.45
C PHE A 3 7.04 -13.30 9.29
N LYS A 4 7.40 -12.29 10.09
CA LYS A 4 6.40 -11.45 10.75
C LYS A 4 5.55 -10.76 9.68
N ALA A 5 4.28 -10.53 9.99
CA ALA A 5 3.42 -9.74 9.11
C ALA A 5 4.07 -8.37 8.82
N PRO A 6 3.94 -7.83 7.60
CA PRO A 6 4.45 -6.50 7.29
C PRO A 6 3.80 -5.44 8.17
N LEU A 7 4.54 -4.39 8.51
CA LEU A 7 4.06 -3.31 9.36
C LEU A 7 3.11 -2.38 8.59
N SER A 8 2.03 -1.97 9.25
CA SER A 8 1.14 -0.90 8.83
C SER A 8 1.83 0.47 8.85
N TYR A 9 1.27 1.45 8.16
CA TYR A 9 1.74 2.83 8.21
C TYR A 9 1.73 3.40 9.64
N ALA A 10 0.69 3.08 10.42
CA ALA A 10 0.56 3.52 11.81
C ALA A 10 1.69 2.97 12.69
N GLU A 11 2.03 1.68 12.53
CA GLU A 11 3.14 1.06 13.27
C GLU A 11 4.50 1.64 12.87
N LEU A 12 4.74 1.85 11.57
CA LEU A 12 5.95 2.49 11.08
C LEU A 12 6.10 3.91 11.62
N ARG A 13 4.98 4.65 11.70
CA ARG A 13 4.96 5.99 12.29
C ARG A 13 5.26 5.95 13.80
N ALA A 14 4.66 5.01 14.53
CA ALA A 14 4.94 4.84 15.96
C ALA A 14 6.42 4.50 16.22
N ILE A 15 7.06 3.72 15.34
CA ILE A 15 8.51 3.45 15.41
C ILE A 15 9.30 4.76 15.23
N ARG A 16 8.97 5.54 14.20
CA ARG A 16 9.63 6.84 13.93
C ARG A 16 9.54 7.77 15.12
N GLU A 17 8.37 7.86 15.76
CA GLU A 17 8.13 8.77 16.88
C GLU A 17 8.89 8.34 18.14
N ARG A 18 8.96 7.04 18.42
CA ARG A 18 9.75 6.51 19.55
C ARG A 18 11.27 6.67 19.37
N GLN A 19 11.75 6.68 18.11
CA GLN A 19 13.17 6.63 17.77
C GLN A 19 13.56 7.78 16.83
N SER A 20 13.01 8.98 17.06
CA SER A 20 13.15 10.12 16.15
C SER A 20 14.58 10.64 16.00
N TRP A 21 15.48 10.24 16.89
CA TRP A 21 16.89 10.63 16.92
C TRP A 21 17.84 9.53 16.40
N ASN A 22 17.35 8.31 16.19
CA ASN A 22 18.17 7.18 15.77
C ASN A 22 18.32 7.16 14.24
N ALA A 23 19.50 7.53 13.74
CA ALA A 23 19.79 7.65 12.31
C ALA A 23 19.63 6.33 11.54
N ASP A 24 19.96 5.19 12.15
CA ASP A 24 19.83 3.87 11.52
C ASP A 24 18.36 3.49 11.34
N VAL A 25 17.54 3.75 12.37
CA VAL A 25 16.08 3.53 12.29
C VAL A 25 15.47 4.41 11.21
N ILE A 26 15.87 5.69 11.13
CA ILE A 26 15.38 6.61 10.10
C ILE A 26 15.76 6.11 8.70
N THR A 27 17.00 5.66 8.51
CA THR A 27 17.49 5.12 7.24
C THR A 27 16.72 3.86 6.83
N LEU A 28 16.48 2.94 7.77
CA LEU A 28 15.69 1.74 7.50
C LEU A 28 14.24 2.07 7.15
N LEU A 29 13.60 3.00 7.85
CA LEU A 29 12.24 3.45 7.54
C LEU A 29 12.14 4.08 6.14
N TRP A 30 13.20 4.74 5.68
CA TRP A 30 13.29 5.23 4.30
C TRP A 30 13.32 4.10 3.27
N GLU A 31 14.13 3.07 3.49
CA GLU A 31 14.14 1.90 2.61
C GLU A 31 12.80 1.15 2.62
N VAL A 32 12.14 1.04 3.78
CA VAL A 32 10.79 0.48 3.86
C VAL A 32 9.79 1.31 3.05
N LYS A 33 9.86 2.65 3.14
CA LYS A 33 9.04 3.55 2.33
C LYS A 33 9.32 3.38 0.84
N ARG A 34 10.60 3.23 0.45
CA ARG A 34 11.01 2.98 -0.94
C ARG A 34 10.43 1.67 -1.46
N LEU A 35 10.50 0.59 -0.68
CA LEU A 35 9.92 -0.72 -1.04
C LEU A 35 8.40 -0.64 -1.19
N ARG A 36 7.70 -0.01 -0.23
CA ARG A 36 6.25 0.22 -0.31
C ARG A 36 5.86 0.99 -1.57
N SER A 37 6.66 1.99 -1.97
CA SER A 37 6.45 2.72 -3.24
C SER A 37 6.59 1.83 -4.47
N VAL A 38 7.47 0.83 -4.47
CA VAL A 38 7.62 -0.12 -5.57
C VAL A 38 6.41 -1.06 -5.64
N LEU A 39 5.98 -1.59 -4.49
CA LEU A 39 4.80 -2.46 -4.40
C LEU A 39 3.52 -1.74 -4.84
N LEU A 40 3.32 -0.50 -4.40
CA LEU A 40 2.19 0.32 -4.85
C LEU A 40 2.17 0.53 -6.36
N ARG A 41 3.32 0.78 -6.99
CA ARG A 41 3.43 0.89 -8.44
C ARG A 41 3.12 -0.44 -9.14
N ALA A 42 3.61 -1.55 -8.60
CA ALA A 42 3.27 -2.88 -9.10
C ALA A 42 1.75 -3.14 -9.00
N HIS A 43 1.11 -2.77 -7.89
CA HIS A 43 -0.34 -2.90 -7.71
C HIS A 43 -1.12 -2.05 -8.72
N GLN A 44 -0.71 -0.80 -8.94
CA GLN A 44 -1.33 0.08 -9.93
C GLN A 44 -1.26 -0.48 -11.35
N LEU A 45 -0.13 -1.09 -11.71
CA LEU A 45 0.08 -1.70 -13.03
C LEU A 45 -0.44 -3.15 -13.12
N SER A 46 -0.90 -3.71 -12.01
CA SER A 46 -1.18 -5.16 -11.91
C SER A 46 -2.28 -5.62 -12.85
N ASN A 47 -3.24 -4.76 -13.17
CA ASN A 47 -4.31 -5.03 -14.13
C ASN A 47 -3.80 -5.23 -15.57
N ASP A 48 -2.63 -4.69 -15.89
CA ASP A 48 -2.01 -4.81 -17.22
C ASP A 48 -1.06 -6.02 -17.31
N PHE A 49 -0.76 -6.67 -16.19
CA PHE A 49 0.12 -7.83 -16.18
C PHE A 49 -0.57 -9.06 -16.76
N LYS A 50 -0.05 -9.55 -17.88
CA LYS A 50 -0.49 -10.84 -18.44
C LYS A 50 0.06 -11.98 -17.59
N ARG A 51 -0.83 -12.84 -17.11
CA ARG A 51 -0.45 -14.08 -16.43
C ARG A 51 0.40 -14.96 -17.37
N PRO A 52 1.63 -15.33 -16.99
CA PRO A 52 2.48 -16.18 -17.81
C PRO A 52 1.94 -17.63 -17.88
N ALA A 53 2.26 -18.32 -18.96
CA ALA A 53 2.00 -19.75 -19.11
C ALA A 53 3.17 -20.59 -18.59
N GLY A 54 2.88 -21.83 -18.17
CA GLY A 54 3.90 -22.80 -17.76
C GLY A 54 4.39 -22.64 -16.32
N VAL A 55 5.67 -22.94 -16.07
CA VAL A 55 6.21 -23.15 -14.72
C VAL A 55 6.22 -21.90 -13.82
N THR A 56 6.15 -20.70 -14.40
CA THR A 56 6.11 -19.43 -13.64
C THR A 56 4.69 -18.97 -13.31
N ALA A 57 3.66 -19.68 -13.78
CA ALA A 57 2.27 -19.32 -13.56
C ALA A 57 1.90 -19.30 -12.06
N GLY A 58 2.39 -20.29 -11.29
CA GLY A 58 2.21 -20.32 -9.84
C GLY A 58 2.88 -19.14 -9.14
N LEU A 59 4.11 -18.78 -9.54
CA LEU A 59 4.81 -17.62 -8.98
C LEU A 59 4.08 -16.30 -9.24
N TYR A 60 3.44 -16.18 -10.41
CA TYR A 60 2.60 -15.02 -10.71
C TYR A 60 1.36 -14.99 -9.81
N ASP A 61 0.67 -16.13 -9.64
CA ASP A 61 -0.52 -16.19 -8.80
C ASP A 61 -0.19 -15.83 -7.35
N ASP A 62 0.88 -16.42 -6.80
CA ASP A 62 1.41 -16.13 -5.46
C ASP A 62 1.80 -14.65 -5.33
N PHE A 63 2.50 -14.09 -6.33
CA PHE A 63 2.87 -12.68 -6.33
C PHE A 63 1.64 -11.76 -6.31
N MET A 64 0.63 -12.06 -7.12
CA MET A 64 -0.59 -11.23 -7.19
C MET A 64 -1.45 -11.36 -5.92
N GLU A 65 -1.48 -12.55 -5.31
CA GLU A 65 -2.11 -12.76 -4.00
C GLU A 65 -1.39 -11.97 -2.91
N THR A 66 -0.08 -12.15 -2.77
CA THR A 66 0.72 -11.44 -1.76
C THR A 66 0.70 -9.94 -1.95
N LEU A 67 0.78 -9.44 -3.20
CA LEU A 67 0.70 -8.02 -3.52
C LEU A 67 -0.61 -7.38 -3.04
N ARG A 68 -1.75 -8.06 -3.19
CA ARG A 68 -3.05 -7.57 -2.70
C ARG A 68 -3.18 -7.62 -1.18
N ALA A 69 -2.44 -8.51 -0.53
CA ALA A 69 -2.42 -8.64 0.93
C ALA A 69 -1.44 -7.66 1.61
N GLU A 70 -0.63 -6.92 0.86
CA GLU A 70 0.32 -5.95 1.42
C GLU A 70 -0.40 -4.81 2.15
N PRO A 71 -0.01 -4.45 3.39
CA PRO A 71 -0.65 -3.36 4.13
C PRO A 71 -0.68 -2.04 3.38
N CYS A 72 0.38 -1.73 2.63
CA CYS A 72 0.44 -0.49 1.85
C CYS A 72 -0.61 -0.43 0.73
N VAL A 73 -0.98 -1.58 0.16
CA VAL A 73 -2.01 -1.68 -0.88
C VAL A 73 -3.40 -1.55 -0.26
N ILE A 74 -3.66 -2.28 0.83
CA ILE A 74 -4.92 -2.22 1.57
C ILE A 74 -5.21 -0.80 2.05
N GLU A 75 -4.23 -0.15 2.69
CA GLU A 75 -4.35 1.23 3.19
C GLU A 75 -4.65 2.20 2.04
N ARG A 76 -3.95 2.07 0.90
CA ARG A 76 -4.21 2.92 -0.27
C ARG A 76 -5.63 2.73 -0.81
N ASP A 77 -6.11 1.49 -0.91
CA ASP A 77 -7.42 1.21 -1.46
C ASP A 77 -8.53 1.67 -0.52
N GLN A 78 -8.28 1.63 0.79
CA GLN A 78 -9.12 2.28 1.79
C GLN A 78 -9.13 3.80 1.62
N ASP A 79 -7.97 4.46 1.52
CA ASP A 79 -7.88 5.90 1.31
C ASP A 79 -8.65 6.34 0.04
N VAL A 80 -8.48 5.59 -1.06
CA VAL A 80 -9.22 5.86 -2.32
C VAL A 80 -10.72 5.68 -2.14
N ARG A 81 -11.16 4.64 -1.42
CA ARG A 81 -12.58 4.41 -1.15
C ARG A 81 -13.17 5.55 -0.32
N GLU A 82 -12.51 5.92 0.77
CA GLU A 82 -12.94 7.02 1.63
C GLU A 82 -13.05 8.35 0.85
N MET A 83 -12.09 8.64 -0.03
CA MET A 83 -12.14 9.81 -0.91
C MET A 83 -13.31 9.80 -1.91
N MET A 84 -13.74 8.62 -2.37
CA MET A 84 -14.86 8.47 -3.31
C MET A 84 -16.22 8.43 -2.61
N GLU A 85 -16.26 7.99 -1.35
CA GLU A 85 -17.46 7.92 -0.51
C GLU A 85 -17.75 9.22 0.24
N GLU A 86 -16.78 10.12 0.40
CA GLU A 86 -17.03 11.46 0.93
C GLU A 86 -18.10 12.17 0.07
N PRO A 87 -19.27 12.53 0.63
CA PRO A 87 -20.26 13.26 -0.13
C PRO A 87 -19.61 14.56 -0.59
N ALA A 88 -19.64 14.81 -1.90
CA ALA A 88 -19.21 16.08 -2.47
C ALA A 88 -19.89 17.17 -1.67
N LYS A 89 -19.15 17.84 -0.76
CA LYS A 89 -19.71 18.91 0.05
C LYS A 89 -20.33 19.88 -0.94
N LEU A 90 -21.66 19.89 -1.01
CA LEU A 90 -22.40 20.80 -1.88
C LEU A 90 -21.84 22.18 -1.55
N ARG A 91 -21.12 22.78 -2.50
CA ARG A 91 -20.64 24.14 -2.32
C ARG A 91 -21.87 24.97 -2.00
N LYS A 92 -21.79 25.74 -0.91
CA LYS A 92 -22.88 26.58 -0.41
C LYS A 92 -23.48 27.36 -1.59
N GLY A 93 -24.67 26.98 -2.04
CA GLY A 93 -25.36 27.59 -3.19
C GLY A 93 -25.73 26.66 -4.37
N MET A 94 -25.32 25.39 -4.40
CA MET A 94 -25.83 24.45 -5.41
C MET A 94 -27.07 23.72 -4.89
N ALA A 95 -28.24 24.04 -5.44
CA ALA A 95 -29.45 23.25 -5.22
C ALA A 95 -29.34 21.89 -5.94
N PRO A 96 -29.89 20.80 -5.35
CA PRO A 96 -29.94 19.50 -6.01
C PRO A 96 -30.81 19.60 -7.27
N ARG A 97 -30.33 19.00 -8.37
CA ARG A 97 -31.12 18.80 -9.59
C ARG A 97 -32.01 17.57 -9.44
#